data_AF-A0A2S6Q3M7-F1
#
_entry.id   AF-A0A2S6Q3M7-F1
#
_cell.length_a   1.000
_cell.length_b   1.000
_cell.length_c   1.000
_cell.angle_alpha   90.00
_cell.angle_beta   90.00
_cell.angle_gamma   90.00
#
_symmetry.space_group_name_H-M   'P 1'
#
loop_
_entity.id
_entity.type
_entity.pdbx_description
1 polymer ?
#
loop_
_entity_poly.entity_id
_entity_poly.type
_entity_poly.pdbx_seq_one_letter_code
_entity_poly.pdbx_strand_id
1 'polypeptide(L)'
;MKKGAMFGLDARIALAIFGALSVISGAALYSAIQNSKVTSLIVQIEEVAKATESYVLDMGSDLPQFETHAVETEIIRLVTTNGSSAWKGPYLTIQRSSADKEFILNNLSFHLYKCTNTFGNQFSNVGCIACTNVSDCYSWLKIAGDSLTVESVKSIDEKVDGGDGYDSGKFRVQWANAAESDNIRAFYKVMPALSLNN
;
A
#
# COMPACT_ATOMS: atom_id res chain seq x y z
N MET A 1 49.38 40.57 -32.58
CA MET A 1 48.79 39.90 -31.39
C MET A 1 47.27 39.85 -31.53
N LYS A 2 46.69 38.66 -31.73
CA LYS A 2 45.25 38.39 -31.55
C LYS A 2 45.09 36.99 -30.95
N LYS A 3 45.23 36.88 -29.63
CA LYS A 3 44.92 35.67 -28.85
C LYS A 3 43.83 36.06 -27.85
N GLY A 4 42.56 35.90 -28.23
CA GLY A 4 41.46 36.32 -27.36
C GLY A 4 40.05 35.86 -27.78
N ALA A 5 39.91 34.98 -28.77
CA ALA A 5 38.59 34.56 -29.27
C ALA A 5 38.27 33.06 -29.08
N MET A 6 39.19 32.25 -28.54
CA MET A 6 39.05 30.79 -28.48
C MET A 6 38.47 30.27 -27.15
N PHE A 7 38.41 31.10 -26.09
CA PHE A 7 37.84 30.73 -24.80
C PHE A 7 36.31 30.85 -24.72
N GLY A 8 35.66 31.52 -25.68
CA GLY A 8 34.20 31.73 -25.66
C GLY A 8 33.39 30.64 -26.38
N LEU A 9 34.00 29.94 -27.35
CA LEU A 9 33.30 28.93 -28.14
C LEU A 9 33.17 27.61 -27.35
N ASP A 10 34.25 27.17 -26.70
CA ASP A 10 34.25 25.95 -25.88
C ASP A 10 33.42 26.13 -24.59
N ALA A 11 33.44 27.32 -23.98
CA ALA A 11 32.63 27.60 -22.78
C ALA A 11 31.10 27.46 -23.03
N ARG A 12 30.61 27.77 -24.24
CA ARG A 12 29.19 27.60 -24.59
C ARG A 12 28.84 26.13 -24.81
N ILE A 13 29.73 25.37 -25.44
CA ILE A 13 29.55 23.93 -25.66
C ILE A 13 29.59 23.21 -24.30
N ALA A 14 30.56 23.54 -23.44
CA ALA A 14 30.65 23.01 -22.08
C ALA A 14 29.39 23.35 -21.25
N LEU A 15 28.92 24.60 -21.28
CA LEU A 15 27.70 24.99 -20.59
C LEU A 15 26.46 24.22 -21.11
N ALA A 16 26.37 24.00 -22.43
CA ALA A 16 25.29 23.21 -23.02
C ALA A 16 25.35 21.74 -22.57
N ILE A 17 26.55 21.15 -22.49
CA ILE A 17 26.74 19.77 -21.99
C ILE A 17 26.38 19.68 -20.51
N PHE A 18 26.87 20.59 -19.66
CA PHE A 18 26.51 20.61 -18.24
C PHE A 18 25.02 20.86 -18.02
N GLY A 19 24.40 21.72 -18.83
CA GLY A 19 22.96 21.93 -18.83
C GLY A 19 22.19 20.66 -19.17
N ALA A 20 22.56 19.97 -20.25
CA ALA A 20 21.92 18.72 -20.66
C ALA A 20 22.10 17.60 -19.61
N LEU A 21 23.32 17.41 -19.09
CA LEU A 21 23.61 16.42 -18.05
C LEU A 21 22.85 16.72 -16.74
N SER A 22 22.69 18.00 -16.39
CA SER A 22 21.92 18.41 -15.21
C SER A 22 20.44 18.04 -15.34
N VAL A 23 19.83 18.25 -16.51
CA VAL A 23 18.43 17.88 -16.77
C VAL A 23 18.24 16.37 -16.70
N ILE A 24 19.13 15.59 -17.35
CA ILE A 24 19.08 14.13 -17.33
C ILE A 24 19.23 13.62 -15.89
N SER A 25 20.20 14.13 -15.15
CA SER A 25 20.44 13.73 -13.76
C SER A 25 19.27 14.09 -12.85
N GLY A 26 18.63 15.26 -13.07
CA GLY A 26 17.45 15.67 -12.31
C GLY A 26 16.26 14.74 -12.52
N ALA A 27 15.97 14.36 -13.78
CA ALA A 27 14.89 13.42 -14.10
C ALA A 27 15.17 12.02 -13.52
N ALA A 28 16.42 11.53 -13.64
CA ALA A 28 16.82 10.25 -13.08
C ALA A 28 16.72 10.25 -11.55
N LEU A 29 17.17 11.31 -10.88
CA LEU A 29 17.08 11.45 -9.43
C LEU A 29 15.62 11.50 -8.96
N TYR A 30 14.76 12.25 -9.64
CA TYR A 30 13.34 12.30 -9.34
C TYR A 30 12.68 10.92 -9.45
N SER A 31 12.94 10.20 -10.55
CA SER A 31 12.44 8.83 -10.75
C SER A 31 12.94 7.86 -9.67
N ALA A 32 14.23 7.94 -9.31
CA ALA A 32 14.81 7.12 -8.25
C ALA A 32 14.14 7.37 -6.88
N ILE A 33 13.79 8.63 -6.57
CA ILE A 33 13.07 8.99 -5.34
C ILE A 33 11.67 8.39 -5.35
N GLN A 34 10.91 8.50 -6.45
CA GLN A 34 9.57 7.92 -6.53
C GLN A 34 9.61 6.40 -6.40
N ASN A 35 10.55 5.76 -7.08
CA ASN A 35 10.77 4.32 -6.95
C ASN A 35 11.09 3.90 -5.51
N SER A 36 11.92 4.66 -4.81
CA SER A 36 12.27 4.38 -3.41
C SER A 36 11.05 4.50 -2.48
N LYS A 37 10.18 5.50 -2.69
CA LYS A 37 8.93 5.65 -1.92
C LYS A 37 7.99 4.49 -2.13
N VAL A 38 7.78 4.09 -3.40
CA VAL A 38 6.96 2.93 -3.77
C VAL A 38 7.49 1.66 -3.11
N THR A 39 8.80 1.40 -3.23
CA THR A 39 9.42 0.22 -2.62
C THR A 39 9.29 0.25 -1.09
N SER A 40 9.47 1.41 -0.45
CA SER A 40 9.29 1.56 0.99
C SER A 40 7.86 1.25 1.43
N LEU A 41 6.85 1.66 0.65
CA LEU A 41 5.45 1.35 0.95
C LEU A 41 5.16 -0.13 0.78
N ILE A 42 5.64 -0.77 -0.29
CA ILE A 42 5.50 -2.23 -0.50
C ILE A 42 6.10 -3.00 0.68
N VAL A 43 7.30 -2.61 1.15
CA VAL A 43 7.90 -3.24 2.33
C VAL A 43 7.01 -3.08 3.57
N GLN A 44 6.42 -1.91 3.80
CA GLN A 44 5.50 -1.69 4.92
C GLN A 44 4.25 -2.58 4.82
N ILE A 45 3.68 -2.70 3.63
CA ILE A 45 2.54 -3.60 3.34
C ILE A 45 2.91 -5.05 3.68
N GLU A 46 4.07 -5.51 3.23
CA GLU A 46 4.53 -6.89 3.46
C GLU A 46 4.80 -7.18 4.94
N GLU A 47 5.34 -6.24 5.70
CA GLU A 47 5.54 -6.43 7.14
C GLU A 47 4.20 -6.59 7.88
N VAL A 48 3.18 -5.84 7.49
CA VAL A 48 1.83 -5.97 8.05
C VAL A 48 1.17 -7.28 7.63
N ALA A 49 1.37 -7.70 6.38
CA ALA A 49 0.90 -8.99 5.88
C ALA A 49 1.51 -10.15 6.68
N LYS A 50 2.84 -10.17 6.85
CA LYS A 50 3.56 -11.19 7.65
C LYS A 50 3.13 -11.19 9.11
N ALA A 51 2.88 -10.02 9.68
CA ALA A 51 2.38 -9.91 11.05
C ALA A 51 0.98 -10.51 11.19
N THR A 52 0.12 -10.28 10.20
CA THR A 52 -1.22 -10.87 10.12
C THR A 52 -1.13 -12.40 10.03
N GLU A 53 -0.28 -12.92 9.14
CA GLU A 53 -0.06 -14.37 9.04
C GLU A 53 0.49 -14.96 10.34
N SER A 54 1.44 -14.29 10.98
CA SER A 54 2.04 -14.72 12.25
C SER A 54 1.00 -14.77 13.38
N TYR A 55 0.11 -13.77 13.46
CA TYR A 55 -1.01 -13.78 14.39
C TYR A 55 -1.89 -15.02 14.16
N VAL A 56 -2.26 -15.28 12.90
CA VAL A 56 -3.13 -16.41 12.56
C VAL A 56 -2.47 -17.75 12.87
N LEU A 57 -1.15 -17.88 12.63
CA LEU A 57 -0.39 -19.09 12.97
C LEU A 57 -0.33 -19.35 14.48
N ASP A 58 -0.22 -18.32 15.31
CA ASP A 58 -0.18 -18.46 16.77
C ASP A 58 -1.55 -18.67 17.38
N MET A 59 -2.55 -17.94 16.91
CA MET A 59 -3.90 -17.95 17.47
C MET A 59 -4.76 -19.09 16.92
N GLY A 60 -4.40 -19.64 15.75
CA GLY A 60 -5.18 -20.67 15.06
C GLY A 60 -6.52 -20.15 14.51
N SER A 61 -6.70 -18.83 14.43
CA SER A 61 -7.92 -18.18 13.97
C SER A 61 -7.61 -16.87 13.25
N ASP A 62 -8.52 -16.44 12.37
CA ASP A 62 -8.46 -15.10 11.78
C ASP A 62 -8.54 -14.00 12.86
N LEU A 63 -8.15 -12.77 12.52
CA LEU A 63 -8.41 -11.63 13.39
C LEU A 63 -9.92 -11.44 13.59
N PRO A 64 -10.36 -11.09 14.81
CA PRO A 64 -11.78 -10.85 15.08
C PRO A 64 -12.29 -9.68 14.24
N GLN A 65 -13.52 -9.80 13.73
CA GLN A 65 -14.22 -8.72 13.06
C GLN A 65 -14.99 -7.85 14.05
N PHE A 66 -15.18 -6.58 13.70
CA PHE A 66 -16.09 -5.72 14.45
C PHE A 66 -17.55 -6.12 14.19
N GLU A 67 -18.35 -6.22 15.26
CA GLU A 67 -19.78 -6.54 15.15
C GLU A 67 -20.55 -5.53 14.26
N THR A 68 -20.17 -4.26 14.32
CA THR A 68 -20.81 -3.17 13.57
C THR A 68 -20.33 -3.04 12.13
N HIS A 69 -19.23 -3.70 11.77
CA HIS A 69 -18.60 -3.62 10.45
C HIS A 69 -18.16 -5.01 10.00
N ALA A 70 -19.07 -5.75 9.36
CA ALA A 70 -18.91 -7.16 8.99
C ALA A 70 -17.74 -7.50 8.04
N VAL A 71 -16.97 -6.52 7.58
CA VAL A 71 -15.75 -6.74 6.79
C VAL A 71 -14.50 -6.27 7.51
N GLU A 72 -14.58 -5.33 8.46
CA GLU A 72 -13.42 -4.78 9.15
C GLU A 72 -13.00 -5.67 10.32
N THR A 73 -11.69 -5.82 10.50
CA THR A 73 -11.10 -6.59 11.61
C THR A 73 -10.39 -5.70 12.62
N GLU A 74 -10.26 -6.19 13.85
CA GLU A 74 -9.51 -5.55 14.93
C GLU A 74 -8.00 -5.66 14.67
N ILE A 75 -7.50 -4.93 13.68
CA ILE A 75 -6.07 -4.93 13.30
C ILE A 75 -5.14 -4.61 14.48
N ILE A 76 -5.64 -3.94 15.53
CA ILE A 76 -4.88 -3.68 16.76
C ILE A 76 -4.42 -4.95 17.49
N ARG A 77 -5.01 -6.12 17.19
CA ARG A 77 -4.57 -7.41 17.73
C ARG A 77 -3.17 -7.83 17.26
N LEU A 78 -2.66 -7.19 16.21
CA LEU A 78 -1.26 -7.33 15.79
C LEU A 78 -0.28 -6.68 16.75
N VAL A 79 -0.73 -5.72 17.56
CA VAL A 79 0.13 -4.94 18.48
C VAL A 79 -0.23 -5.22 19.95
N THR A 80 -1.47 -5.61 20.22
CA THR A 80 -1.99 -5.75 21.58
C THR A 80 -2.73 -7.07 21.77
N THR A 81 -2.59 -7.64 22.96
CA THR A 81 -3.32 -8.86 23.35
C THR A 81 -4.70 -8.53 23.91
N ASN A 82 -5.65 -9.47 23.80
CA ASN A 82 -6.89 -9.50 24.57
C ASN A 82 -6.74 -10.23 25.92
N GLY A 83 -5.52 -10.61 26.30
CA GLY A 83 -5.23 -11.44 27.48
C GLY A 83 -5.17 -12.94 27.19
N SER A 84 -5.31 -13.36 25.92
CA SER A 84 -5.10 -14.76 25.53
C SER A 84 -3.67 -15.20 25.80
N SER A 85 -3.51 -16.37 26.42
CA SER A 85 -2.21 -17.02 26.64
C SER A 85 -1.59 -17.59 25.37
N ALA A 86 -2.39 -17.78 24.30
CA ALA A 86 -1.91 -18.24 23.01
C ALA A 86 -1.20 -17.13 22.20
N TRP A 87 -1.45 -15.87 22.53
CA TRP A 87 -0.88 -14.72 21.81
C TRP A 87 0.61 -14.55 22.16
N LYS A 88 1.47 -14.49 21.12
CA LYS A 88 2.93 -14.34 21.27
C LYS A 88 3.47 -13.05 20.64
N GLY A 89 2.59 -12.10 20.36
CA GLY A 89 2.98 -10.79 19.85
C GLY A 89 3.78 -9.94 20.85
N PRO A 90 4.02 -8.66 20.52
CA PRO A 90 3.47 -7.94 19.38
C PRO A 90 4.05 -8.42 18.05
N TYR A 91 3.20 -8.56 17.05
CA TYR A 91 3.56 -8.92 15.67
C TYR A 91 3.98 -7.71 14.84
N LEU A 92 3.57 -6.50 15.26
CA LEU A 92 4.02 -5.22 14.73
C LEU A 92 4.48 -4.30 15.84
N THR A 93 5.57 -3.58 15.59
CA THR A 93 6.06 -2.51 16.48
C THR A 93 5.62 -1.17 15.92
N ILE A 94 4.36 -0.83 16.13
CA ILE A 94 3.76 0.45 15.71
C ILE A 94 3.04 1.12 16.87
N GLN A 95 2.95 2.44 16.84
CA GLN A 95 2.15 3.17 17.83
C GLN A 95 0.67 2.93 17.56
N ARG A 96 -0.06 2.57 18.62
CA ARG A 96 -1.51 2.38 18.59
C ARG A 96 -2.19 3.71 18.22
N SER A 97 -3.10 3.66 17.24
CA SER A 97 -4.05 4.76 17.02
C SER A 97 -5.14 4.72 18.11
N SER A 98 -5.92 5.78 18.27
CA SER A 98 -7.05 5.76 19.22
C SER A 98 -8.16 4.77 18.84
N ALA A 99 -8.14 4.22 17.62
CA ALA A 99 -9.15 3.31 17.11
C ALA A 99 -8.60 1.89 16.88
N ASP A 100 -9.36 0.87 17.27
CA ASP A 100 -8.94 -0.54 17.17
C ASP A 100 -8.94 -1.08 15.73
N LYS A 101 -9.51 -0.30 14.80
CA LYS A 101 -9.75 -0.65 13.40
C LYS A 101 -8.70 -0.14 12.43
N GLU A 102 -7.75 0.66 12.90
CA GLU A 102 -6.71 1.23 12.04
C GLU A 102 -5.41 1.50 12.78
N PHE A 103 -4.33 1.57 12.02
CA PHE A 103 -3.13 2.28 12.45
C PHE A 103 -2.69 3.26 11.37
N ILE A 104 -1.98 4.30 11.79
CA ILE A 104 -1.47 5.34 10.91
C ILE A 104 0.05 5.20 10.83
N LEU A 105 0.57 5.07 9.62
CA LEU A 105 2.00 5.04 9.35
C LEU A 105 2.28 5.93 8.14
N ASN A 106 3.18 6.91 8.29
CA ASN A 106 3.56 7.84 7.21
C ASN A 106 2.37 8.56 6.54
N ASN A 107 1.38 9.01 7.33
CA ASN A 107 0.14 9.62 6.85
C ASN A 107 -0.74 8.70 5.98
N LEU A 108 -0.55 7.39 6.06
CA LEU A 108 -1.43 6.39 5.48
C LEU A 108 -2.14 5.64 6.60
N SER A 109 -3.45 5.47 6.45
CA SER A 109 -4.24 4.59 7.30
C SER A 109 -4.23 3.17 6.73
N PHE A 110 -4.05 2.21 7.62
CA PHE A 110 -4.06 0.80 7.31
C PHE A 110 -5.20 0.14 8.07
N HIS A 111 -6.02 -0.62 7.36
CA HIS A 111 -7.10 -1.41 7.92
C HIS A 111 -7.03 -2.82 7.36
N LEU A 112 -7.36 -3.83 8.17
CA LEU A 112 -7.42 -5.20 7.69
C LEU A 112 -8.88 -5.59 7.55
N TYR A 113 -9.23 -5.96 6.33
CA TYR A 113 -10.58 -6.31 5.92
C TYR A 113 -10.64 -7.80 5.58
N LYS A 114 -11.81 -8.41 5.68
CA LYS A 114 -12.06 -9.79 5.27
C LYS A 114 -13.21 -9.79 4.27
N CYS A 115 -12.89 -10.11 3.02
CA CYS A 115 -13.78 -9.89 1.88
C CYS A 115 -13.62 -10.94 0.79
N THR A 116 -14.61 -11.00 -0.10
CA THR A 116 -14.57 -11.80 -1.34
C THR A 116 -13.45 -11.33 -2.30
N ASN A 117 -13.06 -12.16 -3.26
CA ASN A 117 -12.04 -11.83 -4.26
C ASN A 117 -12.59 -11.17 -5.54
N THR A 118 -13.76 -10.53 -5.50
CA THR A 118 -14.50 -10.07 -6.69
C THR A 118 -14.73 -8.55 -6.77
N PHE A 119 -13.89 -7.74 -6.11
CA PHE A 119 -14.00 -6.28 -6.11
C PHE A 119 -12.79 -5.60 -6.77
N GLY A 120 -12.84 -4.28 -6.94
CA GLY A 120 -11.76 -3.47 -7.49
C GLY A 120 -12.20 -2.66 -8.69
N ASN A 121 -11.40 -1.67 -9.06
CA ASN A 121 -11.66 -0.67 -10.10
C ASN A 121 -13.06 0.00 -10.03
N GLN A 122 -13.59 0.18 -8.81
CA GLN A 122 -14.90 0.79 -8.56
C GLN A 122 -14.77 2.28 -8.28
N PHE A 123 -15.80 3.05 -8.63
CA PHE A 123 -15.86 4.51 -8.48
C PHE A 123 -17.01 4.92 -7.58
N SER A 124 -16.80 5.96 -6.77
CA SER A 124 -17.77 6.58 -5.84
C SER A 124 -18.30 5.70 -4.70
N ASN A 125 -18.43 4.39 -4.90
CA ASN A 125 -18.85 3.42 -3.90
C ASN A 125 -17.69 2.46 -3.62
N VAL A 126 -16.80 2.89 -2.72
CA VAL A 126 -15.61 2.14 -2.32
C VAL A 126 -15.93 1.25 -1.14
N GLY A 127 -15.59 -0.02 -1.27
CA GLY A 127 -15.90 -1.06 -0.30
C GLY A 127 -15.72 -2.43 -0.91
N CYS A 128 -15.50 -3.43 -0.06
CA CYS A 128 -15.45 -4.82 -0.49
C CYS A 128 -16.74 -5.53 -0.09
N ILE A 129 -17.00 -6.69 -0.70
CA ILE A 129 -18.18 -7.51 -0.39
C ILE A 129 -17.83 -8.47 0.75
N ALA A 130 -18.71 -8.56 1.74
CA ALA A 130 -18.57 -9.50 2.86
C ALA A 130 -18.56 -10.95 2.38
N CYS A 131 -17.76 -11.79 3.04
CA CYS A 131 -17.64 -13.18 2.67
C CYS A 131 -18.90 -13.97 3.01
N THR A 132 -19.38 -14.76 2.05
CA THR A 132 -20.45 -15.75 2.23
C THR A 132 -19.96 -17.20 2.13
N ASN A 133 -18.74 -17.39 1.62
CA ASN A 133 -18.06 -18.69 1.51
C ASN A 133 -16.56 -18.52 1.84
N VAL A 134 -15.98 -19.42 2.64
CA VAL A 134 -14.52 -19.46 2.92
C VAL A 134 -13.70 -19.54 1.65
N SER A 135 -14.15 -20.29 0.63
CA SER A 135 -13.33 -20.59 -0.55
C SER A 135 -12.99 -19.37 -1.40
N ASP A 136 -13.74 -18.28 -1.26
CA ASP A 136 -13.50 -17.00 -1.96
C ASP A 136 -13.17 -15.86 -0.99
N CYS A 137 -12.93 -16.17 0.28
CA CYS A 137 -12.71 -15.17 1.32
C CYS A 137 -11.22 -14.97 1.60
N TYR A 138 -10.80 -13.72 1.67
CA TYR A 138 -9.42 -13.34 1.92
C TYR A 138 -9.33 -12.17 2.88
N SER A 139 -8.21 -12.12 3.61
CA SER A 139 -7.78 -10.95 4.35
C SER A 139 -7.12 -9.95 3.40
N TRP A 140 -7.62 -8.73 3.38
CA TRP A 140 -7.19 -7.63 2.54
C TRP A 140 -6.70 -6.48 3.40
N LEU A 141 -5.45 -6.06 3.21
CA LEU A 141 -4.93 -4.86 3.83
C LEU A 141 -5.34 -3.66 2.98
N LYS A 142 -6.33 -2.90 3.48
CA LYS A 142 -6.77 -1.64 2.89
C LYS A 142 -5.84 -0.51 3.34
N ILE A 143 -5.42 0.31 2.37
CA ILE A 143 -4.51 1.42 2.55
C ILE A 143 -5.19 2.66 1.96
N ALA A 144 -5.25 3.74 2.74
CA ALA A 144 -5.84 5.00 2.31
C ALA A 144 -5.05 6.19 2.88
N GLY A 145 -5.13 7.33 2.21
CA GLY A 145 -4.54 8.58 2.69
C GLY A 145 -4.04 9.45 1.55
N ASP A 146 -3.82 10.73 1.83
CA ASP A 146 -3.51 11.75 0.83
C ASP A 146 -2.13 11.57 0.18
N SER A 147 -1.27 10.72 0.76
CA SER A 147 0.03 10.36 0.20
C SER A 147 -0.03 9.32 -0.92
N LEU A 148 -1.18 8.68 -1.14
CA LEU A 148 -1.41 7.78 -2.28
C LEU A 148 -1.84 8.59 -3.50
N THR A 149 -1.11 8.44 -4.61
CA THR A 149 -1.41 9.10 -5.87
C THR A 149 -1.68 8.06 -6.95
N VAL A 150 -2.33 8.48 -8.04
CA VAL A 150 -2.58 7.59 -9.20
C VAL A 150 -1.28 6.94 -9.69
N GLU A 151 -0.20 7.72 -9.77
CA GLU A 151 1.10 7.25 -10.23
C GLU A 151 1.74 6.24 -9.25
N SER A 152 1.57 6.46 -7.93
CA SER A 152 2.13 5.54 -6.95
C SER A 152 1.41 4.20 -6.97
N VAL A 153 0.07 4.17 -7.06
CA VAL A 153 -0.68 2.91 -7.13
C VAL A 153 -0.42 2.15 -8.42
N LYS A 154 -0.29 2.83 -9.56
CA LYS A 154 0.14 2.21 -10.82
C LYS A 154 1.52 1.57 -10.69
N SER A 155 2.46 2.28 -10.06
CA SER A 155 3.81 1.76 -9.83
C SER A 155 3.85 0.59 -8.84
N ILE A 156 2.88 0.53 -7.91
CA ILE A 156 2.75 -0.59 -6.96
C ILE A 156 2.17 -1.81 -7.67
N ASP A 157 1.09 -1.63 -8.45
CA ASP A 157 0.46 -2.66 -9.30
C ASP A 157 1.51 -3.36 -10.17
N GLU A 158 2.28 -2.58 -10.94
CA GLU A 158 3.37 -3.10 -11.77
C GLU A 158 4.40 -3.93 -10.98
N LYS A 159 4.73 -3.50 -9.75
CA LYS A 159 5.74 -4.19 -8.92
C LYS A 159 5.21 -5.39 -8.16
N VAL A 160 3.92 -5.42 -7.83
CA VAL A 160 3.31 -6.44 -6.98
C VAL A 160 2.76 -7.60 -7.81
N ASP A 161 2.09 -7.32 -8.93
CA ASP A 161 1.45 -8.32 -9.78
C ASP A 161 1.57 -8.05 -11.28
N GLY A 162 2.46 -7.13 -11.68
CA GLY A 162 2.82 -6.95 -13.08
C GLY A 162 1.83 -6.12 -13.89
N GLY A 163 1.03 -5.29 -13.21
CA GLY A 163 0.15 -4.34 -13.90
C GLY A 163 -1.11 -4.98 -14.45
N ASP A 164 -1.66 -5.99 -13.75
CA ASP A 164 -2.80 -6.77 -14.25
C ASP A 164 -4.14 -6.01 -14.21
N GLY A 165 -4.13 -4.83 -13.59
CA GLY A 165 -5.28 -3.94 -13.49
C GLY A 165 -5.84 -3.90 -12.07
N TYR A 166 -6.72 -2.93 -11.82
CA TYR A 166 -7.13 -2.58 -10.46
C TYR A 166 -8.22 -3.48 -9.84
N ASP A 167 -8.66 -4.52 -10.54
CA ASP A 167 -9.71 -5.46 -10.12
C ASP A 167 -9.28 -6.94 -10.09
N SER A 168 -8.02 -7.23 -10.43
CA SER A 168 -7.42 -8.56 -10.41
C SER A 168 -6.26 -8.65 -9.41
N GLY A 169 -5.38 -9.63 -9.55
CA GLY A 169 -4.13 -9.64 -8.81
C GLY A 169 -4.16 -9.72 -7.29
N LYS A 170 -2.98 -9.41 -6.75
CA LYS A 170 -2.68 -9.31 -5.31
C LYS A 170 -2.89 -7.87 -4.83
N PHE A 171 -2.82 -6.90 -5.73
CA PHE A 171 -3.05 -5.49 -5.48
C PHE A 171 -4.30 -5.02 -6.22
N ARG A 172 -5.14 -4.24 -5.54
CA ARG A 172 -6.39 -3.73 -6.10
C ARG A 172 -6.60 -2.29 -5.71
N VAL A 173 -7.32 -1.56 -6.54
CA VAL A 173 -7.56 -0.13 -6.32
C VAL A 173 -9.02 0.20 -6.52
N GLN A 174 -9.56 1.04 -5.65
CA GLN A 174 -10.86 1.67 -5.83
C GLN A 174 -10.74 3.19 -5.68
N TRP A 175 -11.65 3.90 -6.33
CA TRP A 175 -11.66 5.34 -6.46
C TRP A 175 -12.84 5.91 -5.68
N ALA A 176 -12.58 6.71 -4.64
CA ALA A 176 -13.66 7.28 -3.84
C ALA A 176 -14.44 8.38 -4.58
N ASN A 177 -13.93 8.84 -5.72
CA ASN A 177 -14.59 9.83 -6.58
C ASN A 177 -15.15 9.16 -7.85
N ALA A 178 -15.93 9.92 -8.63
CA ALA A 178 -16.51 9.45 -9.90
C ALA A 178 -15.49 9.30 -11.04
N ALA A 179 -14.24 9.70 -10.81
CA ALA A 179 -13.13 9.61 -11.74
C ALA A 179 -11.85 9.22 -11.00
N GLU A 180 -10.87 8.72 -11.76
CA GLU A 180 -9.53 8.42 -11.24
C GLU A 180 -8.93 9.70 -10.63
N SER A 181 -8.54 9.61 -9.37
CA SER A 181 -8.07 10.75 -8.58
C SER A 181 -7.32 10.25 -7.35
N ASP A 182 -6.62 11.15 -6.68
CA ASP A 182 -5.79 10.80 -5.51
C ASP A 182 -6.61 10.44 -4.24
N ASN A 183 -7.94 10.42 -4.31
CA ASN A 183 -8.78 9.87 -3.24
C ASN A 183 -8.93 8.34 -3.39
N ILE A 184 -7.81 7.64 -3.13
CA ILE A 184 -7.63 6.23 -3.47
C ILE A 184 -7.89 5.32 -2.27
N ARG A 185 -8.44 4.13 -2.52
CA ARG A 185 -8.44 3.01 -1.58
C ARG A 185 -7.70 1.85 -2.24
N ALA A 186 -6.47 1.60 -1.81
CA ALA A 186 -5.68 0.48 -2.27
C ALA A 186 -5.91 -0.72 -1.36
N PHE A 187 -5.84 -1.93 -1.91
CA PHE A 187 -6.04 -3.17 -1.18
C PHE A 187 -4.95 -4.14 -1.57
N TYR A 188 -4.36 -4.80 -0.57
CA TYR A 188 -3.35 -5.82 -0.77
C TYR A 188 -3.82 -7.15 -0.19
N LYS A 189 -3.81 -8.20 -1.00
CA LYS A 189 -4.22 -9.54 -0.62
C LYS A 189 -3.18 -10.16 0.29
N VAL A 190 -3.54 -10.37 1.55
CA VAL A 190 -2.66 -10.93 2.57
C VAL A 190 -2.69 -12.45 2.49
N MET A 191 -3.83 -13.06 2.84
CA MET A 191 -3.98 -14.50 2.94
C MET A 191 -5.44 -14.93 2.75
N PRO A 192 -5.71 -16.19 2.38
CA PRO A 192 -7.05 -16.77 2.48
C PRO A 192 -7.55 -16.72 3.93
N ALA A 193 -8.84 -16.46 4.12
CA ALA A 193 -9.45 -16.56 5.43
C ALA A 193 -9.53 -18.03 5.90
N LEU A 194 -9.33 -18.27 7.20
CA LEU A 194 -9.46 -19.60 7.79
C LEU A 194 -10.91 -20.02 8.02
N SER A 195 -11.80 -19.07 8.31
CA SER A 195 -13.21 -19.33 8.59
C SER A 195 -14.12 -18.28 7.97
N LEU A 196 -15.43 -18.51 7.98
CA LEU A 196 -16.39 -17.41 7.94
C LEU A 196 -16.66 -17.01 9.39
N ASN A 197 -16.78 -15.73 9.64
CA ASN A 197 -17.20 -15.29 10.96
C ASN A 197 -18.72 -15.51 11.04
N ASN A 198 -19.15 -16.31 12.02
CA ASN A 198 -20.52 -16.44 12.48
C ASN A 198 -20.71 -15.53 13.70
#